data_AF-A0A2L2TQ51-F1
#
_entry.id   AF-A0A2L2TQ51-F1
#
_cell.length_a   1.000
_cell.length_b   1.000
_cell.length_c   1.000
_cell.angle_alpha   90.00
_cell.angle_beta   90.00
_cell.angle_gamma   90.00
#
_symmetry.space_group_name_H-M   'P 1'
#
loop_
_entity.id
_entity.type
_entity.pdbx_description
1 polymer ?
#
loop_
_entity_poly.entity_id
_entity_poly.type
_entity_poly.pdbx_seq_one_letter_code
_entity_poly.pdbx_strand_id
1 'polypeptide(L)'
;MAYHTDFSQCQKRRQIRCNSEDDQSTKQFRRRRDQSQKKLRLKSTCRQVGALAETALKKKSPSLVSPIVFGGFNFEQDSSDVIIRLPCPDLVQFPEQKTLYEAVAMAYLAQYTTIAIPTLFHHTSSSDVRPTLVLQHIESARDMSDALAIPNQDPEETPSPNQEGDIIAAIGWEFTYVAPEQFSLDPPWWLLLEAPEMWSKGIDDWAETYNERLDTWLLVLEDTEKSANGKSEYKLSSYMRESWSSGRFWLNYAARKSWAFDTIYWKFFGPGEAVDKDSYWKIRVKFLGEEGKRKTDSLCKERWRRQKIVS
;
A
#
# COMPACT_ATOMS: atom_id res chain seq x y z
N MET A 1 33.47 17.63 0.02
CA MET A 1 32.70 17.41 -1.23
C MET A 1 31.46 16.64 -0.84
N ALA A 2 30.34 17.34 -0.73
CA ALA A 2 29.08 16.75 -0.30
C ALA A 2 28.45 16.00 -1.49
N TYR A 3 28.26 14.69 -1.35
CA TYR A 3 27.47 13.91 -2.27
C TYR A 3 26.00 14.26 -2.04
N HIS A 4 25.47 15.15 -2.86
CA HIS A 4 24.02 15.33 -3.01
C HIS A 4 23.48 14.08 -3.68
N THR A 5 23.04 13.09 -2.89
CA THR A 5 22.36 11.91 -3.41
C THR A 5 20.95 12.32 -3.83
N ASP A 6 20.75 12.37 -5.15
CA ASP A 6 19.48 12.74 -5.77
C ASP A 6 18.42 11.66 -5.48
N PHE A 7 17.49 11.97 -4.57
CA PHE A 7 16.31 11.15 -4.22
C PHE A 7 15.54 10.64 -5.46
N SER A 8 15.66 11.33 -6.60
CA SER A 8 15.07 10.91 -7.88
C SER A 8 15.66 9.60 -8.41
N GLN A 9 16.92 9.29 -8.12
CA GLN A 9 17.57 8.05 -8.53
C GLN A 9 17.09 6.86 -7.71
N CYS A 10 16.90 7.01 -6.41
CA CYS A 10 16.48 5.90 -5.53
C CYS A 10 15.03 5.45 -5.86
N GLN A 11 14.13 6.39 -6.17
CA GLN A 11 12.78 6.05 -6.66
C GLN A 11 12.76 5.48 -8.09
N LYS A 12 13.65 5.94 -8.98
CA LYS A 12 13.82 5.32 -10.30
C LYS A 12 14.32 3.88 -10.19
N ARG A 13 15.21 3.57 -9.24
CA ARG A 13 15.81 2.24 -9.05
C ARG A 13 14.82 1.16 -8.62
N ARG A 14 13.82 1.48 -7.78
CA ARG A 14 12.69 0.54 -7.50
C ARG A 14 11.79 0.30 -8.72
N GLN A 15 11.79 1.21 -9.69
CA GLN A 15 10.87 1.17 -10.82
C GLN A 15 11.41 0.35 -12.01
N ILE A 16 12.70 0.01 -12.01
CA ILE A 16 13.37 -0.67 -13.13
C ILE A 16 13.17 -2.20 -13.08
N ARG A 17 12.83 -2.80 -11.93
CA ARG A 17 12.54 -4.24 -11.82
C ARG A 17 11.07 -4.60 -12.01
N CYS A 18 10.31 -3.75 -12.71
CA CYS A 18 8.98 -4.07 -13.24
C CYS A 18 9.05 -4.24 -14.78
N ASN A 19 10.02 -5.04 -15.22
CA ASN A 19 10.20 -5.45 -16.62
C ASN A 19 9.84 -6.93 -16.76
N SER A 20 8.56 -7.23 -16.61
CA SER A 20 7.92 -8.31 -17.36
C SER A 20 6.64 -7.72 -17.94
N GLU A 21 6.59 -7.71 -19.27
CA GLU A 21 5.64 -6.97 -20.07
C GLU A 21 4.22 -7.55 -20.00
N ASP A 22 3.23 -6.67 -20.21
CA ASP A 22 1.85 -6.96 -20.62
C ASP A 22 0.79 -7.38 -19.61
N ASP A 23 0.68 -6.65 -18.50
CA ASP A 23 -0.62 -6.48 -17.84
C ASP A 23 -1.20 -5.07 -18.10
N GLN A 24 -2.38 -5.02 -18.72
CA GLN A 24 -3.18 -3.81 -18.96
C GLN A 24 -3.46 -3.05 -17.65
N SER A 25 -3.56 -3.76 -16.53
CA SER A 25 -3.81 -3.19 -15.21
C SER A 25 -2.58 -2.44 -14.68
N THR A 26 -1.36 -2.96 -14.89
CA THR A 26 -0.09 -2.28 -14.53
C THR A 26 0.09 -1.01 -15.35
N LYS A 27 -0.26 -1.06 -16.65
CA LYS A 27 -0.29 0.13 -17.51
C LYS A 27 -1.33 1.15 -17.00
N GLN A 28 -2.50 0.70 -16.54
CA GLN A 28 -3.53 1.58 -15.98
C GLN A 28 -3.11 2.21 -14.64
N PHE A 29 -2.50 1.45 -13.73
CA PHE A 29 -1.97 1.95 -12.47
C PHE A 29 -0.90 3.02 -12.70
N ARG A 30 0.09 2.76 -13.58
CA ARG A 30 1.10 3.74 -13.97
C ARG A 30 0.46 5.02 -14.51
N ARG A 31 -0.53 4.90 -15.41
CA ARG A 31 -1.28 6.06 -15.93
C ARG A 31 -1.98 6.86 -14.83
N ARG A 32 -2.69 6.21 -13.92
CA ARG A 32 -3.39 6.88 -12.79
C ARG A 32 -2.40 7.58 -11.87
N ARG A 33 -1.28 6.93 -11.57
CA ARG A 33 -0.19 7.52 -10.79
C ARG A 33 0.37 8.76 -11.48
N ASP A 34 0.71 8.68 -12.76
CA ASP A 34 1.27 9.81 -13.51
C ASP A 34 0.27 10.98 -13.61
N GLN A 35 -1.03 10.69 -13.73
CA GLN A 35 -2.09 11.70 -13.68
C GLN A 35 -2.18 12.37 -12.30
N SER A 36 -2.17 11.58 -11.22
CA SER A 36 -2.13 12.12 -9.84
C SER A 36 -0.89 12.97 -9.61
N GLN A 37 0.28 12.55 -10.10
CA GLN A 37 1.51 13.34 -10.02
C GLN A 37 1.39 14.69 -10.71
N LYS A 38 0.83 14.72 -11.92
CA LYS A 38 0.58 15.97 -12.66
C LYS A 38 -0.38 16.89 -11.91
N LYS A 39 -1.48 16.36 -11.37
CA LYS A 39 -2.47 17.13 -10.59
C LYS A 39 -1.86 17.75 -9.33
N LEU A 40 -1.01 17.00 -8.64
CA LEU A 40 -0.39 17.46 -7.39
C LEU A 40 0.72 18.48 -7.62
N ARG A 41 1.38 18.47 -8.78
CA ARG A 41 2.36 19.49 -9.20
C ARG A 41 1.75 20.78 -9.77
N LEU A 42 0.42 20.87 -9.89
CA LEU A 42 -0.24 22.09 -10.38
C LEU A 42 0.02 23.26 -9.42
N LYS A 43 0.32 24.44 -9.97
CA LYS A 43 0.50 25.68 -9.18
C LYS A 43 -0.69 26.01 -8.27
N SER A 44 -1.90 25.61 -8.65
CA SER A 44 -3.10 25.74 -7.79
C SER A 44 -3.00 24.85 -6.55
N THR A 45 -2.57 23.60 -6.71
CA THR A 45 -2.34 22.67 -5.59
C THR A 45 -1.24 23.18 -4.67
N CYS A 46 -0.08 23.58 -5.20
CA CYS A 46 1.01 24.11 -4.36
C CYS A 46 0.60 25.36 -3.59
N ARG A 47 -0.23 26.24 -4.17
CA ARG A 47 -0.79 27.41 -3.47
C ARG A 47 -1.73 27.03 -2.33
N GLN A 48 -2.59 26.04 -2.53
CA GLN A 48 -3.47 25.52 -1.48
C GLN A 48 -2.67 24.90 -0.32
N VAL A 49 -1.63 24.13 -0.66
CA VAL A 49 -0.69 23.53 0.30
C VAL A 49 0.04 24.61 1.08
N GLY A 50 0.54 25.66 0.41
CA GLY A 50 1.18 26.80 1.06
C GLY A 50 0.25 27.55 2.03
N ALA A 51 -0.99 27.86 1.60
CA ALA A 51 -1.98 28.52 2.46
C ALA A 51 -2.37 27.66 3.69
N LEU A 52 -2.46 26.34 3.51
CA LEU A 52 -2.69 25.42 4.61
C LEU A 52 -1.52 25.43 5.61
N ALA A 53 -0.28 25.43 5.11
CA ALA A 53 0.90 25.51 5.96
C ALA A 53 1.00 26.83 6.73
N GLU A 54 0.66 27.96 6.08
CA GLU A 54 0.54 29.28 6.75
C GLU A 54 -0.45 29.22 7.92
N THR A 55 -1.62 28.63 7.67
CA THR A 55 -2.69 28.49 8.65
C THR A 55 -2.29 27.57 9.80
N ALA A 56 -1.75 26.40 9.48
CA ALA A 56 -1.35 25.38 10.45
C ALA A 56 -0.21 25.86 11.36
N LEU A 57 0.76 26.59 10.79
CA LEU A 57 1.97 27.01 11.50
C LEU A 57 1.90 28.44 12.05
N LYS A 58 0.83 29.19 11.74
CA LYS A 58 0.68 30.61 12.07
C LYS A 58 1.86 31.48 11.60
N LYS A 59 2.55 31.05 10.54
CA LYS A 59 3.68 31.76 9.91
C LYS A 59 3.20 32.48 8.65
N LYS A 60 3.73 33.68 8.40
CA LYS A 60 3.26 34.56 7.31
C LYS A 60 3.63 34.10 5.88
N SER A 61 4.65 33.26 5.69
CA SER A 61 5.12 32.84 4.35
C SER A 61 6.04 31.61 4.40
N PRO A 62 5.55 30.37 4.25
CA PRO A 62 6.39 29.19 4.08
C PRO A 62 7.04 29.23 2.69
N SER A 63 8.37 29.14 2.64
CA SER A 63 9.08 28.91 1.39
C SER A 63 9.00 27.43 1.03
N LEU A 64 8.46 27.15 -0.15
CA LEU A 64 8.33 25.81 -0.67
C LEU A 64 9.70 25.30 -1.15
N VAL A 65 10.16 24.16 -0.63
CA VAL A 65 11.44 23.58 -1.02
C VAL A 65 11.21 22.38 -1.93
N SER A 66 12.16 22.15 -2.84
CA SER A 66 12.23 21.02 -3.76
C SER A 66 13.35 20.09 -3.27
N PRO A 67 13.21 18.76 -3.32
CA PRO A 67 12.28 18.00 -4.15
C PRO A 67 10.90 17.76 -3.54
N ILE A 68 9.92 17.65 -4.43
CA ILE A 68 8.60 17.09 -4.14
C ILE A 68 8.69 15.57 -4.33
N VAL A 69 8.39 14.82 -3.27
CA VAL A 69 8.54 13.35 -3.22
C VAL A 69 7.17 12.68 -3.35
N PHE A 70 7.12 11.55 -4.05
CA PHE A 70 5.90 10.74 -4.18
C PHE A 70 6.13 9.37 -3.56
N GLY A 71 5.52 9.10 -2.41
CA GLY A 71 5.40 7.75 -1.86
C GLY A 71 4.43 6.87 -2.66
N GLY A 72 4.25 5.61 -2.25
CA GLY A 72 3.38 4.67 -2.97
C GLY A 72 1.95 5.17 -3.16
N PHE A 73 1.42 5.85 -2.14
CA PHE A 73 0.04 6.38 -2.12
C PHE A 73 -0.09 7.83 -1.67
N ASN A 74 1.00 8.44 -1.23
CA ASN A 74 1.02 9.79 -0.65
C ASN A 74 2.02 10.68 -1.39
N PHE A 75 1.74 11.96 -1.38
CA PHE A 75 2.61 13.02 -1.87
C PHE A 75 3.20 13.75 -0.69
N GLU A 76 4.51 13.93 -0.71
CA GLU A 76 5.27 14.59 0.32
C GLU A 76 5.96 15.82 -0.25
N GLN A 77 5.81 16.92 0.47
CA GLN A 77 6.48 18.15 0.16
C GLN A 77 7.25 18.65 1.38
N ASP A 78 8.55 18.79 1.18
CA ASP A 78 9.47 19.28 2.20
C ASP A 78 9.58 20.80 2.17
N SER A 79 9.64 21.36 3.37
CA SER A 79 10.18 22.67 3.66
C SER A 79 11.09 22.46 4.86
N SER A 80 12.16 23.25 4.98
CA SER A 80 13.19 23.10 6.01
C SER A 80 12.68 22.75 7.42
N ASP A 81 11.46 23.20 7.76
CA ASP A 81 10.81 23.00 9.05
C ASP A 81 9.71 21.90 9.07
N VAL A 82 9.01 21.65 7.96
CA VAL A 82 7.80 20.78 7.92
C VAL A 82 7.66 19.94 6.66
N ILE A 83 7.04 18.76 6.82
CA ILE A 83 6.57 17.91 5.73
C ILE A 83 5.06 18.04 5.59
N ILE A 84 4.57 18.22 4.37
CA ILE A 84 3.13 18.19 4.08
C ILE A 84 2.79 16.95 3.26
N ARG A 85 1.84 16.15 3.75
CA ARG A 85 1.40 14.89 3.13
C ARG A 85 -0.01 14.98 2.59
N LEU A 86 -0.19 14.63 1.32
CA LEU A 86 -1.51 14.55 0.66
C LEU A 86 -1.75 13.16 0.08
N PRO A 87 -2.94 12.56 0.27
CA PRO A 87 -3.33 11.34 -0.45
C PRO A 87 -3.37 11.57 -1.97
N CYS A 88 -2.90 10.59 -2.74
CA CYS A 88 -2.96 10.64 -4.20
C CYS A 88 -4.42 10.52 -4.71
N PRO A 89 -4.99 11.55 -5.38
CA PRO A 89 -6.42 11.64 -5.67
C PRO A 89 -7.00 10.49 -6.52
N ASP A 90 -6.19 9.89 -7.39
CA ASP A 90 -6.64 8.81 -8.28
C ASP A 90 -6.17 7.42 -7.82
N LEU A 91 -5.45 7.33 -6.70
CA LEU A 91 -4.91 6.08 -6.17
C LEU A 91 -5.53 5.69 -4.82
N VAL A 92 -5.94 6.68 -4.01
CA VAL A 92 -6.52 6.46 -2.68
C VAL A 92 -8.05 6.48 -2.76
N GLN A 93 -8.71 5.41 -2.31
CA GLN A 93 -10.17 5.27 -2.37
C GLN A 93 -10.90 6.05 -1.26
N PHE A 94 -10.30 6.14 -0.07
CA PHE A 94 -10.89 6.76 1.13
C PHE A 94 -9.92 7.79 1.74
N PRO A 95 -9.64 8.91 1.04
CA PRO A 95 -8.57 9.82 1.42
C PRO A 95 -8.83 10.55 2.75
N GLU A 96 -10.09 10.84 3.08
CA GLU A 96 -10.47 11.48 4.35
C GLU A 96 -10.26 10.54 5.53
N GLN A 97 -10.80 9.32 5.44
CA GLN A 97 -10.66 8.28 6.46
C GLN A 97 -9.19 7.91 6.64
N LYS A 98 -8.44 7.81 5.52
CA LYS A 98 -7.01 7.54 5.55
C LYS A 98 -6.28 8.61 6.35
N THR A 99 -6.50 9.87 6.03
CA THR A 99 -5.83 10.99 6.70
C THR A 99 -6.18 11.03 8.19
N LEU A 100 -7.45 10.82 8.55
CA LEU A 100 -7.88 10.77 9.94
C LEU A 100 -7.22 9.62 10.71
N TYR A 101 -7.21 8.41 10.13
CA TYR A 101 -6.58 7.26 10.78
C TYR A 101 -5.07 7.41 10.90
N GLU A 102 -4.41 8.04 9.93
CA GLU A 102 -2.97 8.33 10.01
C GLU A 102 -2.68 9.24 11.20
N ALA A 103 -3.46 10.33 11.31
CA ALA A 103 -3.34 11.29 12.40
C ALA A 103 -3.57 10.65 13.78
N VAL A 104 -4.63 9.85 13.92
CA VAL A 104 -4.97 9.17 15.18
C VAL A 104 -3.92 8.13 15.56
N ALA A 105 -3.43 7.33 14.60
CA ALA A 105 -2.40 6.34 14.86
C ALA A 105 -1.07 6.98 15.31
N MET A 106 -0.66 8.08 14.69
CA MET A 106 0.52 8.82 15.12
C MET A 106 0.37 9.35 16.55
N ALA A 107 -0.78 9.93 16.89
CA ALA A 107 -1.05 10.42 18.24
C ALA A 107 -1.03 9.28 19.27
N TYR A 108 -1.63 8.14 18.94
CA TYR A 108 -1.61 6.95 19.79
C TYR A 108 -0.18 6.43 20.03
N LEU A 109 0.62 6.26 18.96
CA LEU A 109 2.00 5.78 19.09
C LEU A 109 2.86 6.74 19.90
N ALA A 110 2.71 8.05 19.70
CA ALA A 110 3.43 9.06 20.46
C ALA A 110 3.08 9.04 21.96
N GLN A 111 1.84 8.66 22.30
CA GLN A 111 1.37 8.58 23.69
C GLN A 111 1.79 7.29 24.39
N TYR A 112 1.76 6.16 23.69
CA TYR A 112 1.87 4.82 24.30
C TYR A 112 3.18 4.10 24.00
N THR A 113 4.10 4.71 23.25
CA THR A 113 5.40 4.10 22.93
C THR A 113 6.54 5.10 23.11
N THR A 114 7.77 4.60 23.24
CA THR A 114 8.99 5.41 23.27
C THR A 114 9.55 5.69 21.86
N ILE A 115 8.82 5.30 20.81
CA ILE A 115 9.24 5.49 19.43
C ILE A 115 9.21 6.99 19.12
N ALA A 116 10.27 7.51 18.50
CA ALA A 116 10.28 8.88 18.01
C ALA A 116 9.26 9.02 16.86
N ILE A 117 8.15 9.70 17.13
CA ILE A 117 7.12 10.02 16.14
C ILE A 117 7.24 11.49 15.73
N PRO A 118 7.25 11.84 14.43
CA PRO A 118 7.19 13.24 14.00
C PRO A 118 5.97 13.95 14.58
N THR A 119 6.18 15.16 15.10
CA THR A 119 5.09 15.96 15.64
C THR A 119 4.04 16.24 14.55
N LEU A 120 2.79 15.87 14.80
CA LEU A 120 1.65 16.23 13.95
C LEU A 120 1.19 17.64 14.31
N PHE A 121 1.52 18.64 13.49
CA PHE A 121 1.10 20.03 13.69
C PHE A 121 -0.37 20.23 13.34
N HIS A 122 -0.84 19.59 12.27
CA HIS A 122 -2.21 19.74 11.79
C HIS A 122 -2.64 18.56 10.92
N HIS A 123 -3.93 18.22 10.95
CA HIS A 123 -4.56 17.35 9.97
C HIS A 123 -5.92 17.93 9.56
N THR A 124 -6.31 17.72 8.31
CA THR A 124 -7.65 18.05 7.80
C THR A 124 -8.21 16.86 7.02
N SER A 125 -9.50 16.60 7.22
CA SER A 125 -10.30 15.63 6.47
C SER A 125 -11.53 16.29 5.82
N SER A 126 -11.57 17.63 5.74
CA SER A 126 -12.75 18.41 5.30
C SER A 126 -12.91 18.45 3.77
N SER A 127 -14.13 18.69 3.28
CA SER A 127 -14.45 18.86 1.85
C SER A 127 -13.80 20.10 1.22
N ASP A 128 -13.56 21.14 2.02
CA ASP A 128 -13.12 22.46 1.51
C ASP A 128 -11.61 22.52 1.30
N VAL A 129 -10.86 21.66 2.00
CA VAL A 129 -9.40 21.54 1.90
C VAL A 129 -9.08 20.05 1.80
N ARG A 130 -8.48 19.64 0.67
CA ARG A 130 -8.07 18.25 0.41
C ARG A 130 -7.45 17.60 1.66
N PRO A 131 -7.74 16.32 1.93
CA PRO A 131 -7.20 15.65 3.11
C PRO A 131 -5.68 15.78 3.16
N THR A 132 -5.15 16.25 4.28
CA THR A 132 -3.73 16.62 4.42
C THR A 132 -3.23 16.41 5.84
N LEU A 133 -1.96 16.00 5.98
CA LEU A 133 -1.20 16.05 7.24
C LEU A 133 -0.08 17.08 7.13
N VAL A 134 0.15 17.83 8.20
CA VAL A 134 1.30 18.74 8.36
C VAL A 134 2.13 18.22 9.52
N LEU A 135 3.35 17.81 9.22
CA LEU A 135 4.24 17.07 10.12
C LEU A 135 5.55 17.81 10.32
N GLN A 136 6.21 17.55 11.45
CA GLN A 136 7.61 17.89 11.66
C GLN A 136 8.50 17.23 10.61
N HIS A 137 9.36 18.03 9.98
CA HIS A 137 10.46 17.47 9.21
C HIS A 137 11.53 16.95 10.17
N ILE A 138 11.87 15.67 10.04
CA ILE A 138 12.98 15.05 10.76
C ILE A 138 14.07 14.79 9.75
N GLU A 139 15.19 15.50 9.90
CA GLU A 139 16.36 15.29 9.05
C GLU A 139 16.94 13.89 9.29
N SER A 140 17.06 13.12 8.21
CA SER A 140 17.68 11.80 8.23
C SER A 140 19.09 11.86 7.67
N ALA A 141 20.08 11.34 8.39
CA ALA A 141 21.48 11.33 7.95
C ALA A 141 21.76 10.43 6.73
N ARG A 142 20.93 9.40 6.50
CA ARG A 142 21.03 8.43 5.40
C ARG A 142 19.67 7.79 5.12
N ASP A 143 19.45 7.31 3.90
CA ASP A 143 18.24 6.54 3.61
C ASP A 143 18.39 5.07 4.05
N MET A 144 17.27 4.36 4.15
CA MET A 144 17.27 2.97 4.63
C MET A 144 17.95 2.01 3.65
N SER A 145 17.92 2.31 2.34
CA SER A 145 18.64 1.53 1.33
C SER A 145 20.14 1.69 1.55
N ASP A 146 20.61 2.91 1.83
CA ASP A 146 22.01 3.19 2.17
C ASP A 146 22.42 2.49 3.47
N ALA A 147 21.54 2.45 4.47
CA ALA A 147 21.82 1.79 5.75
C ALA A 147 21.84 0.25 5.65
N LEU A 148 21.06 -0.33 4.73
CA LEU A 148 20.98 -1.76 4.49
C LEU A 148 21.93 -2.24 3.39
N ALA A 149 22.59 -1.34 2.66
CA ALA A 149 23.51 -1.70 1.60
C ALA A 149 24.76 -2.39 2.17
N ILE A 150 25.07 -3.58 1.67
CA ILE A 150 26.34 -4.26 1.96
C ILE A 150 27.43 -3.57 1.15
N PRO A 151 28.58 -3.20 1.76
CA PRO A 151 29.69 -2.59 1.04
C PRO A 151 30.15 -3.48 -0.13
N ASN A 152 30.33 -2.89 -1.32
CA ASN A 152 30.77 -3.56 -2.55
C ASN A 152 29.82 -4.62 -3.15
N GLN A 153 28.55 -4.65 -2.76
CA GLN A 153 27.55 -5.50 -3.44
C GLN A 153 27.03 -4.85 -4.73
N ASP A 154 26.60 -5.68 -5.69
CA ASP A 154 25.94 -5.22 -6.90
C ASP A 154 24.63 -4.49 -6.51
N PRO A 155 24.42 -3.22 -6.94
CA PRO A 155 23.18 -2.50 -6.67
C PRO A 155 21.92 -3.14 -7.26
N GLU A 156 22.03 -4.17 -8.10
CA GLU A 156 20.90 -5.00 -8.55
C GLU A 156 20.58 -6.20 -7.63
N GLU A 157 21.41 -6.55 -6.66
CA GLU A 157 21.06 -7.60 -5.68
C GLU A 157 20.18 -7.04 -4.55
N THR A 158 19.19 -7.82 -4.10
CA THR A 158 18.32 -7.44 -2.98
C THR A 158 19.15 -7.47 -1.70
N PRO A 159 19.33 -6.34 -0.98
CA PRO A 159 20.18 -6.32 0.21
C PRO A 159 19.58 -7.20 1.31
N SER A 160 20.37 -8.15 1.82
CA SER A 160 20.07 -8.90 3.05
C SER A 160 20.44 -8.04 4.27
N PRO A 161 19.64 -8.03 5.36
CA PRO A 161 19.94 -7.21 6.54
C PRO A 161 21.35 -7.51 7.06
N ASN A 162 22.15 -6.45 7.22
CA ASN A 162 23.53 -6.52 7.68
C ASN A 162 23.60 -7.11 9.11
N GLN A 163 24.61 -7.94 9.41
CA GLN A 163 24.78 -8.58 10.73
C GLN A 163 25.28 -7.62 11.84
N GLU A 164 25.59 -6.37 11.50
CA GLU A 164 26.06 -5.35 12.45
C GLU A 164 24.90 -4.45 12.92
N GLY A 165 23.95 -5.06 13.63
CA GLY A 165 23.36 -4.60 14.90
C GLY A 165 22.71 -3.22 15.11
N ASP A 166 22.81 -2.22 14.23
CA ASP A 166 22.43 -0.84 14.59
C ASP A 166 21.02 -0.39 14.17
N ILE A 167 20.22 -1.27 13.54
CA ILE A 167 18.83 -0.96 13.19
C ILE A 167 17.90 -1.70 14.15
N ILE A 168 17.48 -1.00 15.21
CA ILE A 168 16.58 -1.56 16.24
C ILE A 168 15.11 -1.65 15.80
N ALA A 169 14.69 -0.85 14.80
CA ALA A 169 13.37 -0.90 14.19
C ALA A 169 13.34 -0.15 12.85
N ALA A 170 12.61 -0.69 11.88
CA ALA A 170 12.30 -0.02 10.62
C ALA A 170 10.80 0.29 10.58
N ILE A 171 10.43 1.57 10.57
CA ILE A 171 9.04 2.02 10.52
C ILE A 171 8.81 2.65 9.15
N GLY A 172 8.11 1.92 8.28
CA GLY A 172 7.62 2.47 7.03
C GLY A 172 6.54 3.50 7.32
N TRP A 173 6.82 4.78 7.07
CA TRP A 173 5.85 5.87 7.23
C TRP A 173 4.84 5.89 6.06
N GLU A 174 4.19 4.76 5.77
CA GLU A 174 2.95 4.70 5.00
C GLU A 174 1.80 4.44 5.99
N PHE A 175 1.48 5.42 6.83
CA PHE A 175 0.51 5.21 7.92
C PHE A 175 -0.90 4.87 7.39
N THR A 176 -1.55 4.01 8.18
CA THR A 176 -2.91 3.44 8.09
C THR A 176 -3.46 3.16 6.70
N TYR A 177 -3.37 1.88 6.38
CA TYR A 177 -4.21 1.18 5.45
C TYR A 177 -5.68 1.26 5.91
N VAL A 178 -6.53 1.97 5.17
CA VAL A 178 -7.99 1.92 5.37
C VAL A 178 -8.51 0.74 4.58
N ALA A 179 -8.89 -0.32 5.28
CA ALA A 179 -9.57 -1.45 4.69
C ALA A 179 -10.39 -2.19 5.74
N PRO A 180 -11.25 -3.13 5.32
CA PRO A 180 -11.97 -3.98 6.27
C PRO A 180 -11.00 -4.60 7.27
N GLU A 181 -11.37 -4.60 8.55
CA GLU A 181 -10.58 -5.14 9.67
C GLU A 181 -10.07 -6.55 9.37
N GLN A 182 -10.88 -7.35 8.64
CA GLN A 182 -10.58 -8.70 8.21
C GLN A 182 -9.24 -8.82 7.47
N PHE A 183 -8.79 -7.76 6.79
CA PHE A 183 -7.52 -7.76 6.06
C PHE A 183 -6.29 -7.67 6.98
N SER A 184 -6.47 -7.27 8.24
CA SER A 184 -5.42 -7.30 9.26
C SER A 184 -5.35 -8.64 9.98
N LEU A 185 -6.37 -9.49 9.79
CA LEU A 185 -6.45 -10.84 10.38
C LEU A 185 -5.85 -11.91 9.46
N ASP A 186 -5.40 -11.53 8.27
CA ASP A 186 -4.73 -12.43 7.33
C ASP A 186 -3.23 -12.49 7.63
N PRO A 187 -2.58 -13.65 7.40
CA PRO A 187 -1.14 -13.73 7.54
C PRO A 187 -0.42 -12.83 6.52
N PRO A 188 0.77 -12.30 6.86
CA PRO A 188 1.47 -11.36 6.01
C PRO A 188 2.07 -12.03 4.76
N TRP A 189 1.52 -11.73 3.57
CA TRP A 189 2.05 -12.27 2.30
C TRP A 189 3.56 -12.03 2.10
N TRP A 190 4.13 -10.97 2.69
CA TRP A 190 5.53 -10.58 2.53
C TRP A 190 6.52 -11.47 3.28
N LEU A 191 6.10 -12.55 3.96
CA LEU A 191 7.03 -13.52 4.57
C LEU A 191 8.04 -14.12 3.56
N LEU A 192 7.68 -14.17 2.28
CA LEU A 192 8.58 -14.61 1.20
C LEU A 192 9.24 -13.47 0.43
N LEU A 193 8.95 -12.20 0.78
CA LEU A 193 9.42 -10.96 0.13
C LEU A 193 9.04 -10.79 -1.35
N GLU A 194 8.73 -11.86 -2.05
CA GLU A 194 8.21 -11.89 -3.41
C GLU A 194 6.72 -12.24 -3.41
N ALA A 195 5.95 -11.57 -4.26
CA ALA A 195 4.51 -11.76 -4.36
C ALA A 195 4.17 -13.09 -5.07
N PRO A 196 3.04 -13.75 -4.73
CA PRO A 196 2.63 -15.01 -5.34
C PRO A 196 2.63 -14.99 -6.87
N GLU A 197 2.12 -13.90 -7.46
CA GLU A 197 2.01 -13.72 -8.91
C GLU A 197 3.35 -13.50 -9.63
N MET A 198 4.42 -13.19 -8.88
CA MET A 198 5.77 -12.96 -9.41
C MET A 198 6.70 -14.15 -9.20
N TRP A 199 6.27 -15.14 -8.41
CA TRP A 199 7.11 -16.28 -8.05
C TRP A 199 7.45 -17.12 -9.27
N SER A 200 8.74 -17.27 -9.55
CA SER A 200 9.24 -17.92 -10.78
C SER A 200 8.76 -19.36 -10.98
N LYS A 201 8.52 -20.10 -9.90
CA LYS A 201 8.02 -21.49 -9.92
C LYS A 201 6.49 -21.59 -9.88
N GLY A 202 5.79 -20.45 -9.87
CA GLY A 202 4.34 -20.36 -9.85
C GLY A 202 3.73 -20.32 -8.45
N ILE A 203 2.43 -19.99 -8.41
CA ILE A 203 1.69 -19.72 -7.16
C ILE A 203 1.58 -20.94 -6.24
N ASP A 204 1.55 -22.16 -6.79
CA ASP A 204 1.46 -23.38 -5.96
C ASP A 204 2.74 -23.62 -5.17
N ASP A 205 3.91 -23.50 -5.83
CA ASP A 205 5.22 -23.59 -5.18
C ASP A 205 5.42 -22.43 -4.18
N TRP A 206 4.93 -21.23 -4.52
CA TRP A 206 4.89 -20.11 -3.56
C TRP A 206 4.07 -20.47 -2.33
N ALA A 207 2.88 -21.04 -2.50
CA ALA A 207 1.98 -21.38 -1.40
C ALA A 207 2.55 -22.48 -0.50
N GLU A 208 3.20 -23.49 -1.09
CA GLU A 208 3.90 -24.55 -0.36
C GLU A 208 5.06 -23.96 0.46
N THR A 209 5.92 -23.16 -0.17
CA THR A 209 7.04 -22.48 0.49
C THR A 209 6.55 -21.53 1.59
N TYR A 210 5.46 -20.81 1.33
CA TYR A 210 4.86 -19.86 2.26
C TYR A 210 4.30 -20.57 3.49
N ASN A 211 3.69 -21.75 3.31
CA ASN A 211 3.10 -22.53 4.39
C ASN A 211 4.14 -22.87 5.47
N GLU A 212 5.35 -23.28 5.08
CA GLU A 212 6.45 -23.58 6.02
C GLU A 212 6.87 -22.35 6.83
N ARG A 213 6.95 -21.18 6.18
CA ARG A 213 7.30 -19.92 6.85
C ARG A 213 6.18 -19.43 7.73
N LEU A 214 4.93 -19.61 7.30
CA LEU A 214 3.75 -19.27 8.07
C LEU A 214 3.67 -20.10 9.35
N ASP A 215 3.96 -21.40 9.30
CA ASP A 215 3.97 -22.24 10.51
C ASP A 215 5.00 -21.73 11.52
N THR A 216 6.20 -21.36 11.07
CA THR A 216 7.23 -20.76 11.94
C THR A 216 6.76 -19.43 12.53
N TRP A 217 6.17 -18.56 11.70
CA TRP A 217 5.62 -17.27 12.13
C TRP A 217 4.54 -17.44 13.20
N LEU A 218 3.59 -18.36 12.98
CA LEU A 218 2.50 -18.63 13.90
C LEU A 218 2.99 -19.20 15.23
N LEU A 219 4.02 -20.06 15.22
CA LEU A 219 4.62 -20.58 16.45
C LEU A 219 5.18 -19.46 17.34
N VAL A 220 5.94 -18.53 16.74
CA VAL A 220 6.50 -17.36 17.45
C VAL A 220 5.41 -16.40 17.92
N LEU A 221 4.39 -16.18 17.07
CA LEU A 221 3.27 -15.31 17.40
C LEU A 221 2.47 -15.88 18.59
N GLU A 222 2.19 -17.18 18.61
CA GLU A 222 1.50 -17.86 19.71
C GLU A 222 2.29 -17.78 21.03
N ASP A 223 3.61 -17.90 20.98
CA ASP A 223 4.47 -17.76 22.17
C ASP A 223 4.48 -16.32 22.71
N THR A 224 4.52 -15.35 21.81
CA THR A 224 4.42 -13.93 22.13
C THR A 224 3.05 -13.60 22.75
N GLU A 225 1.97 -14.12 22.18
CA GLU A 225 0.60 -13.95 22.69
C GLU A 225 0.42 -14.58 24.09
N LYS A 226 1.08 -15.72 24.38
CA LYS A 226 1.06 -16.34 25.72
C LYS A 226 1.82 -15.52 26.75
N SER A 227 2.93 -14.91 26.35
CA SER A 227 3.81 -14.13 27.22
C SER A 227 3.27 -12.73 27.51
N ALA A 228 2.36 -12.22 26.66
CA ALA A 228 1.67 -10.97 26.91
C ALA A 228 0.66 -11.14 28.06
N ASN A 229 0.74 -10.28 29.08
CA ASN A 229 -0.11 -10.28 30.28
C ASN A 229 -1.63 -10.06 30.02
N GLY A 230 -2.07 -10.01 28.75
CA GLY A 230 -3.47 -9.84 28.36
C GLY A 230 -4.15 -11.18 28.06
N LYS A 231 -5.16 -11.54 28.86
CA LYS A 231 -6.10 -12.62 28.50
C LYS A 231 -7.06 -12.13 27.40
N SER A 232 -6.54 -11.91 26.20
CA SER A 232 -7.41 -11.70 25.04
C SER A 232 -8.02 -13.05 24.64
N GLU A 233 -9.35 -13.12 24.55
CA GLU A 233 -10.06 -14.25 23.94
C GLU A 233 -9.76 -14.32 22.42
N TYR A 234 -9.40 -13.19 21.83
CA TYR A 234 -9.06 -13.04 20.42
C TYR A 234 -7.56 -13.22 20.22
N LYS A 235 -7.16 -14.33 19.61
CA LYS A 235 -5.76 -14.62 19.23
C LYS A 235 -5.58 -14.39 17.74
N LEU A 236 -4.65 -13.51 17.39
CA LEU A 236 -4.34 -13.18 16.00
C LEU A 236 -3.79 -14.40 15.27
N SER A 237 -2.97 -15.20 15.95
CA SER A 237 -2.47 -16.49 15.45
C SER A 237 -3.59 -17.42 14.97
N SER A 238 -4.65 -17.57 15.76
CA SER A 238 -5.82 -18.38 15.41
C SER A 238 -6.52 -17.88 14.14
N TYR A 239 -6.73 -16.56 14.04
CA TYR A 239 -7.36 -15.95 12.86
C TYR A 239 -6.50 -16.07 11.60
N MET A 240 -5.19 -15.88 11.71
CA MET A 240 -4.27 -16.02 10.58
C MET A 240 -4.23 -17.47 10.07
N ARG A 241 -4.20 -18.44 11.00
CA ARG A 241 -4.24 -19.87 10.67
C ARG A 241 -5.55 -20.25 9.98
N GLU A 242 -6.68 -19.82 10.54
CA GLU A 242 -8.00 -20.05 9.94
C GLU A 242 -8.09 -19.40 8.56
N SER A 243 -7.64 -18.14 8.41
CA SER A 243 -7.68 -17.42 7.14
C SER A 243 -6.90 -18.12 6.02
N TRP A 244 -5.72 -18.67 6.35
CA TRP A 244 -4.93 -19.44 5.41
C TRP A 244 -5.63 -20.75 5.02
N SER A 245 -6.04 -21.55 6.02
CA SER A 245 -6.64 -22.87 5.79
C SER A 245 -8.00 -22.82 5.07
N SER A 246 -8.79 -21.76 5.29
CA SER A 246 -10.10 -21.58 4.65
C SER A 246 -10.01 -20.98 3.25
N GLY A 247 -8.83 -20.52 2.83
CA GLY A 247 -8.63 -19.76 1.58
C GLY A 247 -9.11 -18.31 1.65
N ARG A 248 -9.55 -17.83 2.83
CA ARG A 248 -9.92 -16.42 3.06
C ARG A 248 -8.75 -15.47 2.78
N PHE A 249 -7.52 -15.90 3.06
CA PHE A 249 -6.31 -15.20 2.65
C PHE A 249 -6.33 -14.86 1.17
N TRP A 250 -6.63 -15.82 0.29
CA TRP A 250 -6.63 -15.61 -1.16
C TRP A 250 -7.75 -14.69 -1.64
N LEU A 251 -8.92 -14.78 -1.00
CA LEU A 251 -10.04 -13.88 -1.28
C LEU A 251 -9.65 -12.43 -0.96
N ASN A 252 -9.12 -12.21 0.24
CA ASN A 252 -8.70 -10.89 0.69
C ASN A 252 -7.50 -10.41 -0.14
N TYR A 253 -6.52 -11.26 -0.43
CA TYR A 253 -5.38 -10.92 -1.28
C TYR A 253 -5.83 -10.43 -2.66
N ALA A 254 -6.73 -11.15 -3.33
CA ALA A 254 -7.30 -10.74 -4.60
C ALA A 254 -8.04 -9.40 -4.48
N ALA A 255 -8.89 -9.24 -3.46
CA ALA A 255 -9.63 -7.99 -3.22
C ALA A 255 -8.71 -6.78 -3.00
N ARG A 256 -7.52 -7.00 -2.42
CA ARG A 256 -6.51 -5.96 -2.16
C ARG A 256 -5.65 -5.62 -3.36
N LYS A 257 -5.44 -6.57 -4.26
CA LYS A 257 -4.48 -6.47 -5.38
C LYS A 257 -5.23 -6.51 -6.70
N SER A 258 -5.73 -5.34 -7.11
CA SER A 258 -6.54 -5.19 -8.33
C SER A 258 -5.89 -5.73 -9.61
N TRP A 259 -4.55 -5.80 -9.65
CA TRP A 259 -3.78 -6.28 -10.80
C TRP A 259 -3.65 -7.81 -10.82
N ALA A 260 -3.35 -8.43 -9.67
CA ALA A 260 -3.29 -9.88 -9.53
C ALA A 260 -4.68 -10.54 -9.38
N PHE A 261 -5.76 -9.74 -9.40
CA PHE A 261 -7.11 -10.20 -9.12
C PHE A 261 -7.50 -11.39 -9.99
N ASP A 262 -7.39 -11.30 -11.31
CA ASP A 262 -7.84 -12.38 -12.20
C ASP A 262 -7.02 -13.66 -11.98
N THR A 263 -5.70 -13.56 -11.92
CA THR A 263 -4.80 -14.71 -11.71
C THR A 263 -5.12 -15.44 -10.40
N ILE A 264 -5.27 -14.70 -9.30
CA ILE A 264 -5.54 -15.28 -7.98
C ILE A 264 -6.99 -15.77 -7.90
N TYR A 265 -7.95 -14.94 -8.31
CA TYR A 265 -9.37 -15.24 -8.20
C TYR A 265 -9.74 -16.50 -8.99
N TRP A 266 -9.30 -16.61 -10.24
CA TRP A 266 -9.64 -17.78 -11.06
C TRP A 266 -8.85 -19.03 -10.67
N LYS A 267 -7.68 -18.89 -10.04
CA LYS A 267 -6.94 -20.05 -9.51
C LYS A 267 -7.63 -20.68 -8.31
N PHE A 268 -7.99 -19.88 -7.30
CA PHE A 268 -8.55 -20.40 -6.04
C PHE A 268 -10.08 -20.48 -6.03
N PHE A 269 -10.74 -19.66 -6.85
CA PHE A 269 -12.19 -19.59 -6.95
C PHE A 269 -12.67 -19.76 -8.39
N GLY A 270 -11.87 -20.33 -9.29
CA GLY A 270 -12.34 -20.72 -10.61
C GLY A 270 -13.12 -22.04 -10.58
N PRO A 271 -13.87 -22.36 -11.65
CA PRO A 271 -14.53 -23.66 -11.80
C PRO A 271 -13.55 -24.80 -12.13
N GLY A 272 -12.23 -24.57 -12.07
CA GLY A 272 -11.17 -25.52 -12.42
C GLY A 272 -10.84 -25.57 -13.92
N GLU A 273 -9.83 -26.35 -14.28
CA GLU A 273 -9.32 -26.48 -15.66
C GLU A 273 -10.30 -27.17 -16.61
N ALA A 274 -11.31 -27.86 -16.09
CA ALA A 274 -12.29 -28.62 -16.87
C ALA A 274 -13.35 -27.74 -17.58
N VAL A 275 -13.35 -26.43 -17.34
CA VAL A 275 -14.33 -25.50 -17.92
C VAL A 275 -13.62 -24.53 -18.85
N ASP A 276 -14.27 -24.24 -19.98
CA ASP A 276 -13.86 -23.20 -20.92
C ASP A 276 -13.80 -21.81 -20.24
N LYS A 277 -12.65 -21.12 -20.38
CA LYS A 277 -12.40 -19.82 -19.74
C LYS A 277 -13.41 -18.75 -20.17
N ASP A 278 -13.86 -18.76 -21.42
CA ASP A 278 -14.87 -17.82 -21.93
C ASP A 278 -16.26 -18.02 -21.31
N SER A 279 -16.45 -19.15 -20.61
CA SER A 279 -17.69 -19.54 -19.94
C SER A 279 -17.67 -19.34 -18.42
N TYR A 280 -16.53 -18.94 -17.84
CA TYR A 280 -16.36 -18.76 -16.38
C TYR A 280 -17.35 -17.77 -15.78
N TRP A 281 -17.52 -16.61 -16.43
CA TRP A 281 -18.41 -15.57 -15.96
C TRP A 281 -19.88 -16.02 -15.93
N LYS A 282 -20.30 -16.89 -16.87
CA LYS A 282 -21.68 -17.42 -16.94
C LYS A 282 -22.02 -18.29 -15.74
N ILE A 283 -21.05 -19.04 -15.22
CA ILE A 283 -21.20 -19.82 -13.98
C ILE A 283 -21.36 -18.87 -12.80
N ARG A 284 -20.55 -17.80 -12.75
CA ARG A 284 -20.53 -16.88 -11.61
C ARG A 284 -21.76 -15.98 -11.51
N VAL A 285 -22.35 -15.57 -12.64
CA VAL A 285 -23.63 -14.81 -12.66
C VAL A 285 -24.75 -15.55 -11.92
N LYS A 286 -24.72 -16.88 -11.87
CA LYS A 286 -25.74 -17.67 -11.16
C LYS A 286 -25.78 -17.39 -9.66
N PHE A 287 -24.63 -17.05 -9.06
CA PHE A 287 -24.51 -16.71 -7.63
C PHE A 287 -24.98 -15.30 -7.29
N LEU A 288 -25.23 -14.44 -8.28
CA LEU A 288 -25.83 -13.14 -8.04
C LEU A 288 -27.32 -13.32 -7.66
N GLY A 289 -27.76 -12.58 -6.63
CA GLY A 289 -29.18 -12.39 -6.36
C GLY A 289 -29.89 -11.69 -7.52
N GLU A 290 -31.22 -11.68 -7.52
CA GLU A 290 -32.03 -11.12 -8.61
C GLU A 290 -31.66 -9.67 -8.95
N GLU A 291 -31.45 -8.85 -7.92
CA GLU A 291 -31.03 -7.45 -8.09
C GLU A 291 -29.62 -7.32 -8.70
N GLY A 292 -28.71 -8.23 -8.33
CA GLY A 292 -27.36 -8.29 -8.90
C GLY A 292 -27.41 -8.63 -10.40
N LYS A 293 -28.20 -9.65 -10.76
CA LYS A 293 -28.42 -10.05 -12.16
C LYS A 293 -29.01 -8.90 -12.99
N ARG A 294 -30.06 -8.25 -12.46
CA ARG A 294 -30.71 -7.10 -13.11
C ARG A 294 -29.74 -5.94 -13.38
N LYS A 295 -28.87 -5.62 -12.40
CA LYS A 295 -27.84 -4.58 -12.56
C LYS A 295 -26.81 -4.95 -13.61
N THR A 296 -26.31 -6.19 -13.59
CA THR A 296 -25.36 -6.68 -14.60
C THR A 296 -25.95 -6.61 -16.01
N ASP A 297 -27.20 -7.04 -16.21
CA ASP A 297 -27.88 -6.98 -17.50
C ASP A 297 -28.07 -5.55 -17.99
N SER A 298 -28.45 -4.63 -17.09
CA SER A 298 -28.56 -3.20 -17.40
C SER A 298 -27.22 -2.62 -17.85
N LEU A 299 -26.14 -2.97 -17.16
CA LEU A 299 -24.79 -2.48 -17.43
C LEU A 299 -24.24 -3.02 -18.76
N CYS A 300 -24.51 -4.29 -19.08
CA CYS A 300 -24.18 -4.90 -20.36
C CYS A 300 -24.93 -4.22 -21.52
N LYS A 301 -26.24 -3.95 -21.37
CA LYS A 301 -27.06 -3.24 -22.37
C LYS A 301 -26.57 -1.82 -22.62
N GLU A 302 -26.21 -1.10 -21.56
CA GLU A 302 -25.61 0.24 -21.63
C GLU A 302 -24.28 0.22 -22.41
N ARG A 303 -23.38 -0.73 -22.09
CA ARG A 303 -22.08 -0.88 -22.76
C ARG A 303 -22.25 -1.21 -24.26
N TRP A 304 -23.16 -2.14 -24.58
CA TRP A 304 -23.48 -2.50 -25.96
C TRP A 304 -24.05 -1.32 -26.76
N ARG A 305 -24.92 -0.50 -26.16
CA ARG A 305 -25.41 0.73 -26.79
C ARG A 305 -24.28 1.72 -27.06
N ARG A 306 -23.37 1.92 -26.10
CA ARG A 306 -22.23 2.84 -26.26
C ARG A 306 -21.23 2.39 -27.31
N GLN A 307 -21.01 1.08 -27.48
CA GLN A 307 -20.14 0.57 -28.54
C GLN A 307 -20.75 0.76 -29.95
N LYS A 308 -22.07 0.61 -30.09
CA LYS A 308 -22.77 0.88 -31.37
C LYS A 308 -22.81 2.36 -31.78
N ILE A 309 -22.55 3.29 -30.87
CA ILE A 309 -22.51 4.73 -31.16
C ILE A 309 -21.11 5.15 -31.67
N VAL A 310 -20.10 4.30 -31.47
CA VAL A 310 -18.69 4.56 -31.82
C VAL A 310 -18.23 3.75 -33.05
N SER A 311 -19.08 2.84 -33.56
CA SER A 311 -18.88 2.08 -34.81
C SER A 311 -19.74 2.65 -35.94
#